data_AF-A0A7X8Z1F3-F1
#
_entry.id   AF-A0A7X8Z1F3-F1
#
_cell.length_a   1.000
_cell.length_b   1.000
_cell.length_c   1.000
_cell.angle_alpha   90.00
_cell.angle_beta   90.00
_cell.angle_gamma   90.00
#
_symmetry.space_group_name_H-M   'P 1'
#
loop_
_entity.id
_entity.type
_entity.pdbx_description
1 polymer ?
#
loop_
_entity_poly.entity_id
_entity_poly.type
_entity_poly.pdbx_seq_one_letter_code
_entity_poly.pdbx_strand_id
1 'polypeptide(L)'
;MSTNATPIILGQRITPRPAQGDSPTSDLQNMLGKLVSVMALRKWFFIIPLLTGLIVALSASMFLPRRYMVSSIIQRQDHDVITKLITTRTPYDFNTYRKSLRVDMCGYHAMSRAMAQIGMTKNLPRDENGQLTLEGQHREQDIIESWNRQINVGFMETSPTMDLIQIRYVGKQPQLAILMINQLKDNYKEFIIGRVQGQLRESYEYFQKECENAKEKVSRMEVQLSEMNRRYPGVDPAAVGQLDALIKAAEARLLEREQKRAILEANRNEHERFLSVLDQALAAGSEGPTSRPSGLEAGVMVNPEFQQLWREIEDVRKKIDEEKTINGRTDFHPVVKSLNDKQGMLQERIAQVPQHIEGRNFNATTPNILATNPIEAQRGQVEVQLQTINNELVALDEQINVARQEHARLEEERGQLPSRQHEYLMLRMNLETELGHMRRYRQNVEEMERVLNADEEDRGTSFLTLLDASAPTKPSAPALKGVYFLSAVVGLALAVACTFLREVFDRSFRNPMRVQEALGIPVLGTVNEIRLGRRTGNYQTRVLGFLAFSESLVVVGLGVMVYLSLERPLVYSHLLNRMSGLWPG
;
A
#
# COMPACT_ATOMS: atom_id res chain seq x y z
N MET A 1 -127.25 19.24 -37.54
CA MET A 1 -127.58 20.46 -36.78
C MET A 1 -126.43 20.84 -35.87
N SER A 2 -125.77 21.94 -36.23
CA SER A 2 -125.13 22.94 -35.35
C SER A 2 -123.93 22.53 -34.47
N THR A 3 -122.70 22.90 -34.87
CA THR A 3 -121.95 24.12 -34.46
C THR A 3 -121.11 23.87 -33.19
N ASN A 4 -119.79 24.02 -33.19
CA ASN A 4 -119.11 25.30 -33.33
C ASN A 4 -117.60 25.15 -33.64
N ALA A 5 -117.06 26.24 -34.17
CA ALA A 5 -115.78 26.39 -34.84
C ALA A 5 -114.55 26.51 -33.92
N THR A 6 -113.40 26.30 -34.56
CA THR A 6 -112.01 26.55 -34.16
C THR A 6 -111.71 27.99 -33.71
N PRO A 7 -110.54 28.20 -33.09
CA PRO A 7 -109.54 28.95 -33.87
C PRO A 7 -108.18 28.25 -33.98
N ILE A 8 -107.58 28.49 -35.13
CA ILE A 8 -106.28 28.05 -35.63
C ILE A 8 -105.19 28.94 -35.03
N ILE A 9 -104.12 28.33 -34.50
CA ILE A 9 -102.85 29.01 -34.21
C ILE A 9 -101.76 28.34 -35.05
N LEU A 10 -101.04 29.16 -35.82
CA LEU A 10 -100.06 28.77 -36.83
C LEU A 10 -98.68 29.32 -36.41
N GLY A 11 -97.64 28.48 -36.44
CA GLY A 11 -96.21 28.83 -36.23
C GLY A 11 -95.49 27.74 -35.42
N GLN A 12 -94.33 27.20 -35.79
CA GLN A 12 -93.18 27.76 -36.51
C GLN A 12 -92.48 26.72 -37.40
N ARG A 13 -91.88 27.21 -38.49
CA ARG A 13 -90.95 26.47 -39.37
C ARG A 13 -89.64 26.15 -38.61
N ILE A 14 -89.21 24.90 -38.67
CA ILE A 14 -87.86 24.47 -38.28
C ILE A 14 -86.95 24.63 -39.50
N THR A 15 -85.94 25.50 -39.41
CA THR A 15 -84.81 25.55 -40.33
C THR A 15 -83.77 24.49 -39.95
N PRO A 16 -83.04 23.89 -40.91
CA PRO A 16 -81.99 22.94 -40.60
C PRO A 16 -80.73 23.68 -40.14
N ARG A 17 -80.25 23.36 -38.94
CA ARG A 17 -78.96 23.84 -38.40
C ARG A 17 -77.84 22.88 -38.85
N PRO A 18 -76.70 23.37 -39.37
CA PRO A 18 -75.65 22.51 -39.89
C PRO A 18 -74.88 21.81 -38.76
N ALA A 19 -74.39 20.61 -39.08
CA ALA A 19 -73.63 19.71 -38.21
C ALA A 19 -72.47 20.43 -37.49
N GLN A 20 -72.50 20.40 -36.16
CA GLN A 20 -71.43 20.85 -35.29
C GLN A 20 -70.69 19.61 -34.79
N GLY A 21 -69.40 19.50 -35.14
CA GLY A 21 -68.60 18.29 -34.97
C GLY A 21 -68.57 17.76 -33.53
N ASP A 22 -68.88 16.47 -33.42
CA ASP A 22 -68.74 15.69 -32.19
C ASP A 22 -67.27 15.68 -31.75
N SER A 23 -67.03 16.17 -30.54
CA SER A 23 -65.71 16.09 -29.91
C SER A 23 -65.58 14.73 -29.23
N PRO A 24 -64.44 14.00 -29.37
CA PRO A 24 -64.30 12.62 -28.87
C PRO A 24 -64.48 12.49 -27.34
N THR A 25 -64.40 13.61 -26.61
CA THR A 25 -64.62 13.66 -25.15
C THR A 25 -66.11 13.58 -24.78
N SER A 26 -67.03 14.10 -25.59
CA SER A 26 -68.47 13.96 -25.36
C SER A 26 -68.93 12.54 -25.63
N ASP A 27 -68.37 11.87 -26.63
CA ASP A 27 -68.62 10.46 -26.91
C ASP A 27 -68.14 9.55 -25.77
N LEU A 28 -66.97 9.82 -25.19
CA LEU A 28 -66.45 9.03 -24.07
C LEU A 28 -67.29 9.22 -22.80
N GLN A 29 -67.75 10.44 -22.51
CA GLN A 29 -68.67 10.71 -21.41
C GLN A 29 -70.06 10.09 -21.65
N ASN A 30 -70.55 10.12 -22.89
CA ASN A 30 -71.81 9.48 -23.27
C ASN A 30 -71.70 7.95 -23.24
N MET A 31 -70.54 7.37 -23.59
CA MET A 31 -70.25 5.94 -23.47
C MET A 31 -70.13 5.50 -22.00
N LEU A 32 -69.45 6.28 -21.16
CA LEU A 32 -69.37 6.05 -19.72
C LEU A 32 -70.75 6.17 -19.06
N GLY A 33 -71.56 7.17 -19.43
CA GLY A 33 -72.94 7.32 -18.98
C GLY A 33 -73.85 6.17 -19.43
N LYS A 34 -73.64 5.64 -20.64
CA LYS A 34 -74.31 4.42 -21.14
C LYS A 34 -73.86 3.18 -20.37
N LEU A 35 -72.57 3.03 -20.07
CA LEU A 35 -72.05 1.91 -19.25
C LEU A 35 -72.60 1.93 -17.82
N VAL A 36 -72.64 3.12 -17.18
CA VAL A 36 -73.18 3.30 -15.83
C VAL A 36 -74.69 3.03 -15.79
N SER A 37 -75.44 3.47 -16.80
CA SER A 37 -76.89 3.18 -16.87
C SER A 37 -77.16 1.70 -17.15
N VAL A 38 -76.37 1.04 -18.00
CA VAL A 38 -76.45 -0.43 -18.22
C VAL A 38 -76.09 -1.21 -16.95
N MET A 39 -75.08 -0.76 -16.18
CA MET A 39 -74.76 -1.33 -14.86
C MET A 39 -75.90 -1.13 -13.86
N ALA A 40 -76.56 0.03 -13.83
CA ALA A 40 -77.64 0.32 -12.88
C ALA A 40 -78.88 -0.56 -13.11
N LEU A 41 -79.20 -0.88 -14.37
CA LEU A 41 -80.33 -1.74 -14.74
C LEU A 41 -80.06 -3.24 -14.51
N ARG A 42 -78.79 -3.67 -14.55
CA ARG A 42 -78.38 -5.09 -14.47
C ARG A 42 -77.27 -5.34 -13.44
N LYS A 43 -77.32 -4.64 -12.31
CA LYS A 43 -76.31 -4.67 -11.23
C LYS A 43 -75.82 -6.07 -10.82
N TRP A 44 -76.68 -7.09 -10.85
CA TRP A 44 -76.30 -8.46 -10.49
C TRP A 44 -75.34 -9.13 -11.48
N PHE A 45 -75.37 -8.77 -12.77
CA PHE A 45 -74.44 -9.28 -13.79
C PHE A 45 -73.03 -8.67 -13.69
N PHE A 46 -72.88 -7.60 -12.91
CA PHE A 46 -71.58 -7.03 -12.57
C PHE A 46 -71.10 -7.52 -11.20
N ILE A 47 -71.98 -7.50 -10.18
CA ILE A 47 -71.62 -7.82 -8.79
C ILE A 47 -71.25 -9.30 -8.60
N ILE A 48 -72.02 -10.24 -9.14
CA ILE A 48 -71.75 -11.69 -8.95
C ILE A 48 -70.43 -12.09 -9.64
N PRO A 49 -70.17 -11.70 -10.90
CA PRO A 49 -68.90 -12.04 -11.54
C PRO A 49 -67.69 -11.33 -10.90
N LEU A 50 -67.87 -10.12 -10.34
CA LEU A 50 -66.84 -9.44 -9.54
C LEU A 50 -66.46 -10.26 -8.29
N LEU A 51 -67.46 -10.69 -7.52
CA LEU A 51 -67.25 -11.45 -6.28
C LEU A 51 -66.69 -12.85 -6.56
N THR A 52 -67.21 -13.55 -7.56
CA THR A 52 -66.65 -14.86 -7.98
C THR A 52 -65.18 -14.73 -8.43
N GLY A 53 -64.83 -13.69 -9.19
CA GLY A 53 -63.43 -13.45 -9.57
C GLY A 53 -62.52 -13.16 -8.37
N LEU A 54 -63.01 -12.42 -7.36
CA LEU A 54 -62.32 -12.23 -6.09
C LEU A 54 -62.13 -13.54 -5.32
N ILE A 55 -63.16 -14.39 -5.23
CA ILE A 55 -63.11 -15.70 -4.58
C ILE A 55 -62.06 -16.59 -5.25
N VAL A 56 -62.08 -16.69 -6.58
CA VAL A 56 -61.13 -17.51 -7.36
C VAL A 56 -59.70 -17.01 -7.13
N ALA A 57 -59.46 -15.70 -7.21
CA ALA A 57 -58.13 -15.14 -7.03
C ALA A 57 -57.59 -15.29 -5.59
N LEU A 58 -58.42 -15.06 -4.58
CA LEU A 58 -58.04 -15.23 -3.17
C LEU A 58 -57.79 -16.71 -2.85
N SER A 59 -58.63 -17.62 -3.36
CA SER A 59 -58.44 -19.06 -3.22
C SER A 59 -57.15 -19.52 -3.90
N ALA A 60 -56.89 -19.10 -5.14
CA ALA A 60 -55.67 -19.42 -5.86
C ALA A 60 -54.40 -18.94 -5.12
N SER A 61 -54.46 -17.76 -4.48
CA SER A 61 -53.36 -17.21 -3.68
C SER A 61 -52.94 -18.12 -2.52
N MET A 62 -53.87 -18.91 -1.96
CA MET A 62 -53.55 -19.83 -0.88
C MET A 62 -52.70 -21.02 -1.32
N PHE A 63 -52.71 -21.36 -2.61
CA PHE A 63 -51.88 -22.42 -3.20
C PHE A 63 -50.48 -21.94 -3.60
N LEU A 64 -50.22 -20.62 -3.60
CA LEU A 64 -48.90 -20.10 -3.94
C LEU A 64 -47.88 -20.47 -2.85
N PRO A 65 -46.68 -20.95 -3.24
CA PRO A 65 -45.65 -21.34 -2.28
C PRO A 65 -45.16 -20.12 -1.50
N ARG A 66 -45.37 -20.14 -0.18
CA ARG A 66 -44.87 -19.10 0.72
C ARG A 66 -43.35 -19.14 0.75
N ARG A 67 -42.72 -17.98 0.59
CA ARG A 67 -41.27 -17.81 0.72
C ARG A 67 -40.98 -16.97 1.95
N TYR A 68 -39.97 -17.38 2.70
CA TYR A 68 -39.47 -16.73 3.89
C TYR A 68 -38.10 -16.14 3.60
N MET A 69 -37.85 -14.97 4.16
CA MET A 69 -36.57 -14.28 4.04
C MET A 69 -35.86 -14.34 5.38
N VAL A 70 -34.64 -14.88 5.40
CA VAL A 70 -33.77 -14.91 6.59
C VAL A 70 -32.53 -14.11 6.25
N SER A 71 -32.08 -13.26 7.16
CA SER A 71 -30.85 -12.49 6.96
C SER A 71 -30.01 -12.45 8.22
N SER A 72 -28.69 -12.46 8.02
CA SER A 72 -27.70 -12.16 9.05
C SER A 72 -26.79 -11.04 8.55
N ILE A 73 -26.32 -10.22 9.48
CA ILE A 73 -25.41 -9.11 9.20
C ILE A 73 -24.15 -9.30 10.05
N ILE A 74 -23.01 -9.35 9.38
CA ILE A 74 -21.69 -9.35 10.01
C ILE A 74 -20.97 -8.05 9.71
N GLN A 75 -20.24 -7.59 10.70
CA GLN A 75 -19.34 -6.45 10.60
C GLN A 75 -17.92 -6.97 10.65
N ARG A 76 -17.16 -6.70 9.59
CA ARG A 76 -15.70 -6.72 9.68
C ARG A 76 -15.27 -5.37 10.20
N GLN A 77 -14.48 -5.35 11.26
CA GLN A 77 -13.77 -4.17 11.71
C GLN A 77 -12.29 -4.47 11.73
N ASP A 78 -11.52 -3.67 10.99
CA ASP A 78 -10.08 -3.82 10.92
C ASP A 78 -9.44 -3.02 12.06
N HIS A 79 -8.44 -3.60 12.73
CA HIS A 79 -7.64 -2.84 13.69
C HIS A 79 -6.64 -1.97 12.92
N ASP A 80 -6.51 -0.70 13.29
CA ASP A 80 -5.71 0.31 12.56
C ASP A 80 -4.27 -0.14 12.23
N VAL A 81 -3.68 -0.98 13.10
CA VAL A 81 -2.33 -1.53 12.94
C VAL A 81 -2.27 -2.55 11.80
N ILE A 82 -3.27 -3.43 11.69
CA ILE A 82 -3.35 -4.48 10.68
C ILE A 82 -3.59 -3.88 9.29
N THR A 83 -4.50 -2.90 9.21
CA THR A 83 -4.79 -2.22 7.94
C THR A 83 -3.54 -1.55 7.39
N LYS A 84 -2.77 -0.83 8.21
CA LYS A 84 -1.55 -0.15 7.77
C LYS A 84 -0.46 -1.13 7.32
N LEU A 85 -0.28 -2.24 8.03
CA LEU A 85 0.70 -3.27 7.67
C LEU A 85 0.36 -3.96 6.35
N ILE A 86 -0.87 -4.42 6.19
CA ILE A 86 -1.32 -5.19 5.02
C ILE A 86 -1.35 -4.28 3.78
N THR A 87 -1.99 -3.10 3.89
CA THR A 87 -2.20 -2.21 2.72
C THR A 87 -0.93 -1.52 2.25
N THR A 88 0.01 -1.21 3.15
CA THR A 88 1.21 -0.43 2.79
C THR A 88 2.39 -1.34 2.42
N ARG A 89 2.46 -2.56 2.96
CA ARG A 89 3.67 -3.39 2.90
C ARG A 89 3.48 -4.76 2.26
N THR A 90 2.25 -5.12 1.86
CA THR A 90 1.98 -6.35 1.10
C THR A 90 1.18 -6.04 -0.16
N PRO A 91 1.33 -6.81 -1.25
CA PRO A 91 0.52 -6.64 -2.46
C PRO A 91 -0.95 -7.07 -2.27
N TYR A 92 -1.32 -7.55 -1.07
CA TYR A 92 -2.64 -8.06 -0.78
C TYR A 92 -3.48 -6.97 -0.10
N ASP A 93 -4.49 -6.50 -0.82
CA ASP A 93 -5.47 -5.54 -0.30
C ASP A 93 -6.77 -6.27 0.08
N PHE A 94 -7.49 -5.75 1.07
CA PHE A 94 -8.81 -6.24 1.48
C PHE A 94 -9.83 -6.18 0.34
N ASN A 95 -9.58 -5.37 -0.68
CA ASN A 95 -10.35 -5.41 -1.94
C ASN A 95 -10.33 -6.79 -2.62
N THR A 96 -9.30 -7.61 -2.42
CA THR A 96 -9.26 -8.98 -2.91
C THR A 96 -10.31 -9.84 -2.21
N TYR A 97 -10.38 -9.75 -0.88
CA TYR A 97 -11.39 -10.43 -0.07
C TYR A 97 -12.81 -9.97 -0.41
N ARG A 98 -12.99 -8.70 -0.77
CA ARG A 98 -14.30 -8.20 -1.23
C ARG A 98 -14.75 -8.84 -2.53
N LYS A 99 -13.83 -9.02 -3.47
CA LYS A 99 -14.12 -9.64 -4.78
C LYS A 99 -14.38 -11.14 -4.64
N SER A 100 -13.68 -11.82 -3.72
CA SER A 100 -13.84 -13.25 -3.48
C SER A 100 -14.94 -13.60 -2.49
N LEU A 101 -15.51 -12.65 -1.73
CA LEU A 101 -16.51 -12.87 -0.68
C LEU A 101 -17.58 -13.91 -1.06
N ARG A 102 -18.20 -13.75 -2.23
CA ARG A 102 -19.26 -14.67 -2.68
C ARG A 102 -18.75 -16.08 -2.93
N VAL A 103 -17.56 -16.21 -3.49
CA VAL A 103 -16.91 -17.50 -3.76
C VAL A 103 -16.45 -18.14 -2.45
N ASP A 104 -15.90 -17.35 -1.54
CA ASP A 104 -15.38 -17.84 -0.25
C ASP A 104 -16.51 -18.25 0.70
N MET A 105 -17.65 -17.54 0.69
CA MET A 105 -18.80 -17.86 1.53
C MET A 105 -19.77 -18.87 0.92
N CYS A 106 -20.03 -18.80 -0.38
CA CYS A 106 -21.06 -19.61 -1.06
C CYS A 106 -20.48 -20.55 -2.12
N GLY A 107 -19.16 -20.72 -2.17
CA GLY A 107 -18.51 -21.72 -3.00
C GLY A 107 -18.83 -23.15 -2.53
N TYR A 108 -18.53 -24.11 -3.40
CA TYR A 108 -18.81 -25.54 -3.16
C TYR A 108 -18.25 -26.03 -1.82
N HIS A 109 -16.97 -25.77 -1.53
CA HIS A 109 -16.32 -26.22 -0.30
C HIS A 109 -16.93 -25.60 0.96
N ALA A 110 -17.23 -24.30 0.95
CA ALA A 110 -17.83 -23.61 2.08
C ALA A 110 -19.25 -24.14 2.38
N MET A 111 -20.06 -24.33 1.34
CA MET A 111 -21.40 -24.89 1.46
C MET A 111 -21.38 -26.36 1.90
N SER A 112 -20.53 -27.19 1.30
CA SER A 112 -20.37 -28.60 1.69
C SER A 112 -19.97 -28.74 3.16
N ARG A 113 -18.96 -27.98 3.62
CA ARG A 113 -18.53 -27.96 5.03
C ARG A 113 -19.66 -27.54 5.96
N ALA A 114 -20.39 -26.47 5.63
CA ALA A 114 -21.51 -26.01 6.45
C ALA A 114 -22.65 -27.04 6.50
N MET A 115 -23.03 -27.64 5.36
CA MET A 115 -24.06 -28.67 5.28
C MET A 115 -23.69 -29.93 6.08
N ALA A 116 -22.41 -30.32 6.06
CA ALA A 116 -21.91 -31.44 6.85
C ALA A 116 -22.01 -31.16 8.36
N GLN A 117 -21.62 -29.96 8.81
CA GLN A 117 -21.68 -29.56 10.23
C GLN A 117 -23.11 -29.48 10.76
N ILE A 118 -24.07 -28.97 9.96
CA ILE A 118 -25.49 -28.92 10.36
C ILE A 118 -26.22 -30.26 10.13
N GLY A 119 -25.54 -31.28 9.61
CA GLY A 119 -26.07 -32.63 9.45
C GLY A 119 -27.00 -32.85 8.25
N MET A 120 -26.99 -31.96 7.25
CA MET A 120 -27.76 -32.14 6.00
C MET A 120 -27.23 -33.29 5.13
N THR A 121 -25.96 -33.66 5.28
CA THR A 121 -25.30 -34.71 4.48
C THR A 121 -25.44 -36.12 5.08
N LYS A 122 -26.20 -36.29 6.16
CA LYS A 122 -26.37 -37.59 6.85
C LYS A 122 -27.11 -38.62 6.00
N ASN A 123 -28.05 -38.20 5.16
CA ASN A 123 -28.93 -39.08 4.39
C ASN A 123 -28.41 -39.36 2.96
N LEU A 124 -27.20 -38.91 2.63
CA LEU A 124 -26.60 -39.14 1.32
C LEU A 124 -25.96 -40.54 1.26
N PRO A 125 -26.04 -41.24 0.10
CA PRO A 125 -25.47 -42.58 -0.03
C PRO A 125 -23.95 -42.56 0.14
N ARG A 126 -23.48 -43.40 1.07
CA ARG A 126 -22.06 -43.53 1.45
C ARG A 126 -21.54 -44.92 1.10
N ASP A 127 -20.25 -44.99 0.83
CA ASP A 127 -19.54 -46.24 0.64
C ASP A 127 -19.28 -46.95 2.00
N GLU A 128 -18.69 -48.15 1.95
CA GLU A 128 -18.34 -48.94 3.13
C GLU A 128 -17.31 -48.24 4.04
N ASN A 129 -16.59 -47.24 3.50
CA ASN A 129 -15.59 -46.44 4.21
C ASN A 129 -16.18 -45.15 4.82
N GLY A 130 -17.48 -44.92 4.66
CA GLY A 130 -18.18 -43.73 5.17
C GLY A 130 -17.99 -42.46 4.33
N GLN A 131 -17.31 -42.54 3.19
CA GLN A 131 -17.20 -41.46 2.20
C GLN A 131 -18.43 -41.43 1.29
N LEU A 132 -18.69 -40.28 0.67
CA LEU A 132 -19.81 -40.13 -0.25
C LEU A 132 -19.54 -40.91 -1.54
N THR A 133 -20.47 -41.79 -1.90
CA THR A 133 -20.48 -42.45 -3.22
C THR A 133 -20.59 -41.42 -4.35
N LEU A 134 -20.26 -41.79 -5.59
CA LEU A 134 -20.42 -40.91 -6.77
C LEU A 134 -21.85 -40.34 -6.86
N GLU A 135 -22.86 -41.18 -6.61
CA GLU A 135 -24.27 -40.74 -6.57
C GLU A 135 -24.52 -39.77 -5.40
N GLY A 136 -23.90 -40.02 -4.25
CA GLY A 136 -23.98 -39.13 -3.08
C GLY A 136 -23.37 -37.76 -3.36
N GLN A 137 -22.25 -37.70 -4.07
CA GLN A 137 -21.58 -36.45 -4.45
C GLN A 137 -22.43 -35.64 -5.44
N HIS A 138 -23.04 -36.28 -6.44
CA HIS A 138 -23.95 -35.60 -7.37
C HIS A 138 -25.17 -35.03 -6.64
N ARG A 139 -25.80 -35.81 -5.77
CA ARG A 139 -26.93 -35.33 -4.95
C ARG A 139 -26.53 -34.18 -4.03
N GLU A 140 -25.33 -34.23 -3.44
CA GLU A 140 -24.81 -33.14 -2.63
C GLU A 140 -24.66 -31.87 -3.47
N GLN A 141 -24.06 -31.98 -4.66
CA GLN A 141 -23.89 -30.85 -5.57
C GLN A 141 -25.23 -30.23 -5.99
N ASP A 142 -26.24 -31.05 -6.32
CA ASP A 142 -27.58 -30.56 -6.65
C ASP A 142 -28.21 -29.77 -5.50
N ILE A 143 -28.03 -30.25 -4.27
CA ILE A 143 -28.48 -29.55 -3.05
C ILE A 143 -27.73 -28.23 -2.93
N ILE A 144 -26.40 -28.21 -3.06
CA ILE A 144 -25.57 -27.00 -2.99
C ILE A 144 -26.02 -25.98 -4.03
N GLU A 145 -26.21 -26.38 -5.28
CA GLU A 145 -26.65 -25.49 -6.36
C GLU A 145 -28.04 -24.91 -6.07
N SER A 146 -28.95 -25.71 -5.51
CA SER A 146 -30.27 -25.24 -5.09
C SER A 146 -30.19 -24.17 -4.00
N TRP A 147 -29.30 -24.35 -3.03
CA TRP A 147 -29.08 -23.40 -1.92
C TRP A 147 -28.33 -22.15 -2.38
N ASN A 148 -27.34 -22.28 -3.27
CA ASN A 148 -26.59 -21.16 -3.82
C ASN A 148 -27.47 -20.21 -4.65
N ARG A 149 -28.54 -20.73 -5.28
CA ARG A 149 -29.57 -19.88 -5.93
C ARG A 149 -30.48 -19.14 -4.93
N GLN A 150 -30.62 -19.67 -3.72
CA GLN A 150 -31.51 -19.12 -2.67
C GLN A 150 -30.79 -18.17 -1.72
N ILE A 151 -29.46 -18.29 -1.60
CA ILE A 151 -28.60 -17.46 -0.78
C ILE A 151 -27.96 -16.37 -1.64
N ASN A 152 -28.06 -15.13 -1.18
CA ASN A 152 -27.37 -13.99 -1.75
C ASN A 152 -26.51 -13.33 -0.66
N VAL A 153 -25.27 -13.00 -1.01
CA VAL A 153 -24.32 -12.32 -0.15
C VAL A 153 -23.92 -11.03 -0.81
N GLY A 154 -23.93 -9.94 -0.06
CA GLY A 154 -23.53 -8.64 -0.56
C GLY A 154 -23.12 -7.68 0.55
N PHE A 155 -22.57 -6.54 0.15
CA PHE A 155 -22.21 -5.47 1.06
C PHE A 155 -23.38 -4.49 1.21
N MET A 156 -23.70 -4.12 2.45
CA MET A 156 -24.61 -3.00 2.73
C MET A 156 -23.86 -1.68 2.76
N GLU A 157 -22.68 -1.68 3.37
CA GLU A 157 -21.79 -0.53 3.51
C GLU A 157 -20.35 -1.03 3.37
N THR A 158 -19.47 -0.22 2.76
CA THR A 158 -18.08 -0.57 2.52
C THR A 158 -17.20 0.64 2.78
N SER A 159 -16.21 0.50 3.66
CA SER A 159 -15.26 1.55 3.99
C SER A 159 -13.85 0.97 4.17
N PRO A 160 -12.78 1.77 4.22
CA PRO A 160 -11.42 1.24 4.38
C PRO A 160 -11.19 0.45 5.67
N THR A 161 -11.95 0.70 6.73
CA THR A 161 -11.76 0.11 8.07
C THR A 161 -12.93 -0.76 8.53
N MET A 162 -14.05 -0.72 7.81
CA MET A 162 -15.28 -1.42 8.19
C MET A 162 -16.10 -1.84 6.97
N ASP A 163 -16.50 -3.11 6.95
CA ASP A 163 -17.40 -3.66 5.95
C ASP A 163 -18.65 -4.26 6.64
N LEU A 164 -19.84 -3.89 6.17
CA LEU A 164 -21.10 -4.51 6.57
C LEU A 164 -21.54 -5.52 5.52
N ILE A 165 -21.44 -6.79 5.85
CA ILE A 165 -21.79 -7.89 4.95
C ILE A 165 -23.15 -8.45 5.37
N GLN A 166 -24.07 -8.51 4.40
CA GLN A 166 -25.38 -9.11 4.58
C GLN A 166 -25.45 -10.44 3.84
N ILE A 167 -25.82 -11.48 4.59
CA ILE A 167 -26.17 -12.81 4.07
C ILE A 167 -27.69 -12.91 4.07
N ARG A 168 -28.30 -13.23 2.93
CA ARG A 168 -29.75 -13.27 2.75
C ARG A 168 -30.18 -14.57 2.10
N TYR A 169 -31.08 -15.30 2.74
CA TYR A 169 -31.75 -16.48 2.20
C TYR A 169 -33.20 -16.15 1.82
N VAL A 170 -33.68 -16.67 0.69
CA VAL A 170 -35.09 -16.63 0.30
C VAL A 170 -35.57 -18.02 -0.12
N GLY A 171 -36.44 -18.64 0.67
CA GLY A 171 -36.95 -19.98 0.37
C GLY A 171 -38.03 -20.49 1.31
N LYS A 172 -38.31 -21.80 1.27
CA LYS A 172 -39.46 -22.40 1.98
C LYS A 172 -39.15 -22.84 3.41
N GLN A 173 -37.87 -23.04 3.76
CA GLN A 173 -37.44 -23.68 5.00
C GLN A 173 -36.69 -22.69 5.91
N PRO A 174 -37.40 -21.82 6.67
CA PRO A 174 -36.76 -20.79 7.48
C PRO A 174 -35.89 -21.35 8.61
N GLN A 175 -36.28 -22.49 9.21
CA GLN A 175 -35.54 -23.09 10.33
C GLN A 175 -34.16 -23.61 9.89
N LEU A 176 -34.10 -24.35 8.78
CA LEU A 176 -32.84 -24.81 8.21
C LEU A 176 -31.99 -23.65 7.68
N ALA A 177 -32.63 -22.61 7.16
CA ALA A 177 -31.92 -21.41 6.69
C ALA A 177 -31.20 -20.66 7.82
N ILE A 178 -31.75 -20.61 9.03
CA ILE A 178 -31.09 -20.01 10.20
C ILE A 178 -29.79 -20.76 10.52
N LEU A 179 -29.86 -22.09 10.62
CA LEU A 179 -28.70 -22.94 10.89
C LEU A 179 -27.65 -22.80 9.80
N MET A 180 -28.07 -22.83 8.52
CA MET A 180 -27.16 -22.72 7.39
C MET A 180 -26.48 -21.34 7.33
N ILE A 181 -27.23 -20.23 7.48
CA ILE A 181 -26.66 -18.89 7.45
C ILE A 181 -25.67 -18.69 8.61
N ASN A 182 -26.05 -19.08 9.83
CA ASN A 182 -25.17 -18.93 10.98
C ASN A 182 -23.90 -19.79 10.82
N GLN A 183 -24.02 -21.02 10.30
CA GLN A 183 -22.85 -21.87 10.06
C GLN A 183 -21.94 -21.31 8.96
N LEU A 184 -22.51 -20.82 7.85
CA LEU A 184 -21.73 -20.17 6.78
C LEU A 184 -21.01 -18.93 7.29
N LYS A 185 -21.69 -18.14 8.12
CA LYS A 185 -21.14 -16.95 8.79
C LYS A 185 -19.94 -17.32 9.66
N ASP A 186 -20.09 -18.32 10.53
CA ASP A 186 -19.04 -18.75 11.46
C ASP A 186 -17.84 -19.38 10.72
N ASN A 187 -18.11 -20.24 9.73
CA ASN A 187 -17.06 -20.82 8.89
C ASN A 187 -16.28 -19.77 8.11
N TYR A 188 -16.96 -18.74 7.58
CA TYR A 188 -16.29 -17.65 6.87
C TYR A 188 -15.41 -16.81 7.81
N LYS A 189 -15.89 -16.52 9.02
CA LYS A 189 -15.09 -15.84 10.05
C LYS A 189 -13.82 -16.63 10.35
N GLU A 190 -13.93 -17.93 10.62
CA GLU A 190 -12.78 -18.81 10.88
C GLU A 190 -11.81 -18.86 9.69
N PHE A 191 -12.35 -18.99 8.47
CA PHE A 191 -11.56 -19.03 7.24
C PHE A 191 -10.74 -17.75 7.02
N ILE A 192 -11.35 -16.57 7.16
CA ILE A 192 -10.64 -15.31 6.94
C ILE A 192 -9.61 -15.04 8.04
N ILE A 193 -9.95 -15.29 9.32
CA ILE A 193 -9.00 -15.14 10.43
C ILE A 193 -7.77 -16.03 10.17
N GLY A 194 -7.97 -17.31 9.89
CA GLY A 194 -6.86 -18.24 9.62
C GLY A 194 -6.03 -17.83 8.40
N ARG A 195 -6.67 -17.27 7.36
CA ARG A 195 -5.96 -16.78 6.17
C ARG A 195 -5.12 -15.53 6.46
N VAL A 196 -5.66 -14.57 7.21
CA VAL A 196 -4.93 -13.36 7.63
C VAL A 196 -3.75 -13.74 8.53
N GLN A 197 -3.96 -14.62 9.51
CA GLN A 197 -2.90 -15.14 10.38
C GLN A 197 -1.80 -15.86 9.60
N GLY A 198 -2.18 -16.74 8.66
CA GLY A 198 -1.22 -17.44 7.80
C GLY A 198 -0.38 -16.48 6.98
N GLN A 199 -1.01 -15.45 6.40
CA GLN A 199 -0.31 -14.43 5.62
C GLN A 199 0.61 -13.55 6.47
N LEU A 200 0.18 -13.18 7.69
CA LEU A 200 1.01 -12.43 8.64
C LEU A 200 2.24 -13.24 9.04
N ARG A 201 2.07 -14.55 9.31
CA ARG A 201 3.18 -15.46 9.63
C ARG A 201 4.16 -15.60 8.47
N GLU A 202 3.66 -15.83 7.24
CA GLU A 202 4.51 -15.89 6.04
C GLU A 202 5.30 -14.59 5.82
N SER A 203 4.62 -13.45 6.00
CA SER A 203 5.27 -12.14 5.87
C SER A 203 6.31 -11.89 6.97
N TYR A 204 6.02 -12.30 8.20
CA TYR A 204 6.95 -12.23 9.33
C TYR A 204 8.21 -13.05 9.03
N GLU A 205 8.06 -14.30 8.62
CA GLU A 205 9.17 -15.19 8.26
C GLU A 205 10.03 -14.61 7.12
N TYR A 206 9.38 -14.03 6.10
CA TYR A 206 10.07 -13.35 5.02
C TYR A 206 10.93 -12.18 5.53
N PHE A 207 10.35 -11.25 6.31
CA PHE A 207 11.09 -10.09 6.80
C PHE A 207 12.17 -10.46 7.83
N GLN A 208 11.94 -11.49 8.63
CA GLN A 208 12.94 -12.03 9.54
C GLN A 208 14.15 -12.53 8.77
N LYS A 209 13.94 -13.36 7.73
CA LYS A 209 14.99 -13.87 6.87
C LYS A 209 15.74 -12.75 6.14
N GLU A 210 15.03 -11.76 5.61
CA GLU A 210 15.65 -10.61 4.95
C GLU A 210 16.46 -9.73 5.92
N CYS A 211 16.03 -9.63 7.18
CA CYS A 211 16.78 -8.95 8.24
C CYS A 211 18.10 -9.67 8.54
N GLU A 212 18.08 -11.00 8.65
CA GLU A 212 19.29 -11.82 8.83
C GLU A 212 20.24 -11.71 7.63
N ASN A 213 19.72 -11.82 6.41
CA ASN A 213 20.49 -11.63 5.17
C ASN A 213 21.14 -10.25 5.11
N ALA A 214 20.41 -9.19 5.47
CA ALA A 214 20.93 -7.82 5.51
C ALA A 214 22.03 -7.68 6.58
N LYS A 215 21.84 -8.27 7.77
CA LYS A 215 22.85 -8.28 8.83
C LYS A 215 24.16 -8.92 8.38
N GLU A 216 24.11 -10.04 7.67
CA GLU A 216 25.31 -10.69 7.12
C GLU A 216 26.00 -9.85 6.04
N LYS A 217 25.23 -9.17 5.17
CA LYS A 217 25.79 -8.25 4.16
C LYS A 217 26.49 -7.07 4.82
N VAL A 218 25.84 -6.44 5.80
CA VAL A 218 26.40 -5.33 6.59
C VAL A 218 27.70 -5.76 7.24
N SER A 219 27.72 -6.90 7.94
CA SER A 219 28.94 -7.41 8.59
C SER A 219 30.08 -7.67 7.60
N ARG A 220 29.78 -8.22 6.41
CA ARG A 220 30.79 -8.40 5.35
C ARG A 220 31.34 -7.08 4.83
N MET A 221 30.48 -6.09 4.59
CA MET A 221 30.90 -4.77 4.12
C MET A 221 31.72 -4.02 5.18
N GLU A 222 31.35 -4.12 6.46
CA GLU A 222 32.13 -3.55 7.57
C GLU A 222 33.53 -4.16 7.64
N VAL A 223 33.65 -5.48 7.51
CA VAL A 223 34.96 -6.16 7.46
C VAL A 223 35.76 -5.70 6.24
N GLN A 224 35.15 -5.62 5.05
CA GLN A 224 35.83 -5.14 3.84
C GLN A 224 36.34 -3.71 3.99
N LEU A 225 35.53 -2.79 4.54
CA LEU A 225 35.95 -1.41 4.81
C LEU A 225 37.12 -1.36 5.80
N SER A 226 37.06 -2.18 6.87
CA SER A 226 38.13 -2.29 7.84
C SER A 226 39.43 -2.80 7.21
N GLU A 227 39.35 -3.83 6.35
CA GLU A 227 40.49 -4.38 5.63
C GLU A 227 41.09 -3.39 4.63
N MET A 228 40.26 -2.65 3.89
CA MET A 228 40.70 -1.59 2.97
C MET A 228 41.45 -0.51 3.73
N ASN A 229 40.91 -0.05 4.87
CA ASN A 229 41.54 0.97 5.70
C ASN A 229 42.88 0.49 6.30
N ARG A 230 42.98 -0.80 6.68
CA ARG A 230 44.24 -1.39 7.16
C ARG A 230 45.29 -1.52 6.05
N ARG A 231 44.87 -1.91 4.84
CA ARG A 231 45.78 -2.18 3.72
C ARG A 231 46.27 -0.90 3.04
N TYR A 232 45.46 0.15 3.06
CA TYR A 232 45.73 1.39 2.35
C TYR A 232 45.49 2.60 3.28
N PRO A 233 46.53 3.07 3.99
CA PRO A 233 46.45 4.27 4.82
C PRO A 233 46.03 5.49 3.98
N GLY A 234 45.10 6.31 4.50
CA GLY A 234 44.60 7.51 3.82
C GLY A 234 43.47 7.27 2.80
N VAL A 235 42.98 6.03 2.66
CA VAL A 235 41.79 5.73 1.82
C VAL A 235 40.49 6.26 2.44
N ASP A 236 40.42 6.38 3.77
CA ASP A 236 39.33 7.14 4.38
C ASP A 236 39.59 8.65 4.17
N PRO A 237 38.68 9.38 3.50
CA PRO A 237 38.79 10.83 3.34
C PRO A 237 38.87 11.61 4.66
N ALA A 238 38.44 11.02 5.78
CA ALA A 238 38.62 11.61 7.10
C ALA A 238 40.06 11.47 7.66
N ALA A 239 40.88 10.58 7.09
CA ALA A 239 42.22 10.23 7.57
C ALA A 239 43.35 10.51 6.56
N VAL A 240 43.11 11.38 5.57
CA VAL A 240 44.01 11.65 4.41
C VAL A 240 45.42 12.10 4.83
N GLY A 241 45.57 12.74 6.00
CA GLY A 241 46.84 13.36 6.41
C GLY A 241 48.02 12.42 6.61
N GLN A 242 47.81 11.10 6.75
CA GLN A 242 48.92 10.16 7.02
C GLN A 242 49.84 9.94 5.81
N LEU A 243 49.28 9.70 4.61
CA LEU A 243 50.10 9.45 3.42
C LEU A 243 50.85 10.71 2.99
N ASP A 244 50.18 11.86 2.99
CA ASP A 244 50.80 13.14 2.66
C ASP A 244 51.93 13.52 3.62
N ALA A 245 51.79 13.18 4.92
CA ALA A 245 52.85 13.38 5.90
C ALA A 245 54.07 12.48 5.62
N LEU A 246 53.86 11.23 5.20
CA LEU A 246 54.94 10.32 4.82
C LEU A 246 55.68 10.80 3.57
N ILE A 247 54.94 11.26 2.55
CA ILE A 247 55.52 11.81 1.32
C ILE A 247 56.37 13.04 1.64
N LYS A 248 55.83 14.01 2.39
CA LYS A 248 56.58 15.21 2.80
C LYS A 248 57.83 14.87 3.61
N ALA A 249 57.76 13.87 4.48
CA ALA A 249 58.91 13.41 5.24
C ALA A 249 59.98 12.76 4.35
N ALA A 250 59.57 11.96 3.36
CA ALA A 250 60.49 11.36 2.39
C ALA A 250 61.14 12.43 1.49
N GLU A 251 60.35 13.41 1.02
CA GLU A 251 60.82 14.54 0.22
C GLU A 251 61.85 15.39 1.00
N ALA A 252 61.58 15.71 2.26
CA ALA A 252 62.51 16.45 3.11
C ALA A 252 63.84 15.71 3.31
N ARG A 253 63.80 14.38 3.52
CA ARG A 253 65.02 13.55 3.64
C ARG A 253 65.81 13.50 2.34
N LEU A 254 65.13 13.46 1.19
CA LEU A 254 65.77 13.49 -0.12
C LEU A 254 66.48 14.83 -0.33
N LEU A 255 65.79 15.94 -0.06
CA LEU A 255 66.34 17.29 -0.19
C LEU A 255 67.56 17.50 0.71
N GLU A 256 67.50 17.05 1.96
CA GLU A 256 68.63 17.14 2.90
C GLU A 256 69.86 16.40 2.36
N ARG A 257 69.67 15.19 1.82
CA ARG A 257 70.76 14.40 1.22
C ARG A 257 71.31 15.04 -0.05
N GLU A 258 70.46 15.59 -0.92
CA GLU A 258 70.88 16.31 -2.13
C GLU A 258 71.67 17.58 -1.79
N GLN A 259 71.26 18.33 -0.75
CA GLN A 259 72.02 19.47 -0.24
C GLN A 259 73.40 19.05 0.29
N LYS A 260 73.46 17.97 1.08
CA LYS A 260 74.73 17.42 1.58
C LYS A 260 75.66 17.00 0.43
N ARG A 261 75.10 16.41 -0.62
CA ARG A 261 75.85 16.04 -1.83
C ARG A 261 76.41 17.27 -2.53
N ALA A 262 75.62 18.32 -2.72
CA ALA A 262 76.07 19.56 -3.35
C ALA A 262 77.22 20.23 -2.56
N ILE A 263 77.16 20.19 -1.23
CA ILE A 263 78.24 20.70 -0.36
C ILE A 263 79.52 19.86 -0.54
N LEU A 264 79.41 18.53 -0.54
CA LEU A 264 80.56 17.64 -0.74
C LEU A 264 81.15 17.77 -2.15
N GLU A 265 80.33 17.97 -3.18
CA GLU A 265 80.79 18.26 -4.54
C GLU A 265 81.52 19.60 -4.64
N ALA A 266 81.03 20.64 -3.96
CA ALA A 266 81.72 21.92 -3.86
C ALA A 266 83.10 21.76 -3.17
N ASN A 267 83.14 21.05 -2.04
CA ASN A 267 84.38 20.75 -1.32
C ASN A 267 85.36 19.96 -2.20
N ARG A 268 84.87 18.93 -2.91
CA ARG A 268 85.68 18.15 -3.87
C ARG A 268 86.29 19.06 -4.94
N ASN A 269 85.49 19.92 -5.56
CA ASN A 269 85.96 20.84 -6.60
C ASN A 269 87.02 21.83 -6.07
N GLU A 270 86.89 22.29 -4.83
CA GLU A 270 87.90 23.12 -4.18
C GLU A 270 89.22 22.36 -3.96
N HIS A 271 89.14 21.11 -3.49
CA HIS A 271 90.32 20.26 -3.30
C HIS A 271 91.00 19.90 -4.64
N GLU A 272 90.23 19.63 -5.70
CA GLU A 272 90.76 19.40 -7.05
C GLU A 272 91.46 20.64 -7.61
N ARG A 273 90.87 21.83 -7.43
CA ARG A 273 91.52 23.10 -7.81
C ARG A 273 92.81 23.31 -7.06
N PHE A 274 92.83 23.06 -5.74
CA PHE A 274 94.04 23.21 -4.95
C PHE A 274 95.12 22.21 -5.34
N LEU A 275 94.75 20.96 -5.62
CA LEU A 275 95.67 19.94 -6.13
C LEU A 275 96.31 20.40 -7.45
N SER A 276 95.52 21.00 -8.36
CA SER A 276 96.04 21.52 -9.64
C SER A 276 97.06 22.66 -9.46
N VAL A 277 96.90 23.49 -8.42
CA VAL A 277 97.85 24.56 -8.07
C VAL A 277 99.13 23.97 -7.48
N LEU A 278 99.02 22.95 -6.63
CA LEU A 278 100.19 22.24 -6.08
C LEU A 278 101.00 21.54 -7.17
N ASP A 279 100.33 20.90 -8.14
CA ASP A 279 100.98 20.25 -9.28
C ASP A 279 101.72 21.27 -10.17
N GLN A 280 101.15 22.46 -10.38
CA GLN A 280 101.83 23.57 -11.10
C GLN A 280 103.06 24.09 -10.34
N ALA A 281 102.97 24.23 -9.01
CA ALA A 281 104.09 24.68 -8.17
C ALA A 281 105.24 23.66 -8.14
N LEU A 282 104.93 22.36 -8.11
CA LEU A 282 105.91 21.28 -8.25
C LEU A 282 106.59 21.30 -9.61
N ALA A 283 105.85 21.52 -10.70
CA ALA A 283 106.39 21.60 -12.06
C ALA A 283 107.27 22.85 -12.29
N ALA A 284 106.97 23.97 -11.61
CA ALA A 284 107.71 25.23 -11.71
C ALA A 284 108.94 25.31 -10.77
N GLY A 285 109.12 24.37 -9.83
CA GLY A 285 110.24 24.36 -8.88
C GLY A 285 110.24 25.53 -7.88
N SER A 286 109.09 26.18 -7.67
CA SER A 286 108.91 27.32 -6.77
C SER A 286 108.55 26.89 -5.34
N GLU A 287 108.84 27.73 -4.34
CA GLU A 287 108.19 27.62 -3.02
C GLU A 287 106.67 27.71 -3.24
N GLY A 288 105.96 26.64 -2.88
CA GLY A 288 104.52 26.51 -3.15
C GLY A 288 103.68 27.60 -2.47
N PRO A 289 102.37 27.64 -2.76
CA PRO A 289 101.47 28.65 -2.21
C PRO A 289 101.53 28.63 -0.68
N THR A 290 101.90 29.75 -0.06
CA THR A 290 101.98 29.91 1.41
C THR A 290 100.60 30.03 2.06
N SER A 291 99.56 30.23 1.26
CA SER A 291 98.17 30.32 1.70
C SER A 291 97.35 29.14 1.17
N ARG A 292 97.05 28.20 2.06
CA ARG A 292 96.00 27.20 1.87
C ARG A 292 94.64 27.92 1.77
N PRO A 293 93.73 27.56 0.85
CA PRO A 293 92.36 28.03 0.89
C PRO A 293 91.72 27.63 2.22
N SER A 294 90.95 28.53 2.83
CA SER A 294 90.40 28.36 4.19
C SER A 294 89.50 27.12 4.38
N GLY A 295 89.11 26.43 3.30
CA GLY A 295 88.36 25.16 3.33
C GLY A 295 89.22 23.88 3.39
N LEU A 296 90.56 23.99 3.37
CA LEU A 296 91.51 22.87 3.23
C LEU A 296 92.44 22.68 4.44
N GLU A 297 92.14 23.32 5.58
CA GLU A 297 92.93 23.19 6.81
C GLU A 297 92.59 21.89 7.55
N ALA A 298 93.49 20.91 7.47
CA ALA A 298 93.53 19.82 8.43
C ALA A 298 93.99 20.39 9.78
N GLY A 299 93.05 20.59 10.71
CA GLY A 299 93.36 20.90 12.11
C GLY A 299 92.52 22.03 12.73
N VAL A 300 91.81 22.81 11.91
CA VAL A 300 90.92 23.87 12.41
C VAL A 300 89.50 23.35 12.41
N MET A 301 89.17 22.57 13.45
CA MET A 301 87.77 22.29 13.75
C MET A 301 87.17 23.58 14.28
N VAL A 302 86.22 24.16 13.55
CA VAL A 302 85.37 25.22 14.08
C VAL A 302 84.80 24.69 15.38
N ASN A 303 85.00 25.44 16.46
CA ASN A 303 84.65 24.98 17.80
C ASN A 303 83.20 24.48 17.80
N PRO A 304 82.90 23.20 18.13
CA PRO A 304 81.55 22.69 18.07
C PRO A 304 80.60 23.45 19.01
N GLU A 305 81.09 24.00 20.13
CA GLU A 305 80.31 24.92 20.97
C GLU A 305 80.06 26.25 20.26
N PHE A 306 81.01 26.77 19.50
CA PHE A 306 80.83 27.97 18.69
C PHE A 306 79.77 27.75 17.60
N GLN A 307 79.79 26.61 16.90
CA GLN A 307 78.78 26.27 15.90
C GLN A 307 77.38 26.06 16.51
N GLN A 308 77.30 25.54 17.74
CA GLN A 308 76.04 25.40 18.45
C GLN A 308 75.49 26.76 18.88
N LEU A 309 76.33 27.64 19.45
CA LEU A 309 75.96 29.00 19.83
C LEU A 309 75.52 29.82 18.60
N TRP A 310 76.21 29.67 17.47
CA TRP A 310 75.86 30.37 16.23
C TRP A 310 74.48 29.95 15.72
N ARG A 311 74.19 28.64 15.72
CA ARG A 311 72.85 28.12 15.38
C ARG A 311 71.77 28.61 16.35
N GLU A 312 72.06 28.63 17.66
CA GLU A 312 71.09 29.10 18.66
C GLU A 312 70.79 30.61 18.49
N ILE A 313 71.78 31.43 18.12
CA ILE A 313 71.58 32.85 17.79
C ILE A 313 70.67 33.00 16.57
N GLU A 314 70.90 32.21 15.52
CA GLU A 314 70.11 32.27 14.30
C GLU A 314 68.65 31.83 14.54
N ASP A 315 68.44 30.80 15.37
CA ASP A 315 67.11 30.35 15.78
C ASP A 315 66.38 31.40 16.63
N VAL A 316 67.08 32.06 17.56
CA VAL A 316 66.50 33.17 18.35
C VAL A 316 66.15 34.34 17.44
N ARG A 317 66.99 34.64 16.43
CA ARG A 317 66.72 35.69 15.44
C ARG A 317 65.46 35.39 14.60
N LYS A 318 65.32 34.15 14.12
CA LYS A 318 64.10 33.72 13.41
C LYS A 318 62.85 33.85 14.28
N LYS A 319 62.93 33.47 15.56
CA LYS A 319 61.82 33.66 16.50
C LYS A 319 61.48 35.13 16.73
N ILE A 320 62.47 36.01 16.78
CA ILE A 320 62.24 37.46 16.85
C ILE A 320 61.51 37.94 15.59
N ASP A 321 61.97 37.51 14.41
CA ASP A 321 61.36 37.88 13.14
C ASP A 321 59.94 37.33 12.98
N GLU A 322 59.68 36.08 13.37
CA GLU A 322 58.34 35.48 13.42
C GLU A 322 57.41 36.26 14.36
N GLU A 323 57.88 36.62 15.55
CA GLU A 323 57.09 37.37 16.52
C GLU A 323 56.79 38.81 16.06
N LYS A 324 57.69 39.43 15.29
CA LYS A 324 57.48 40.75 14.71
C LYS A 324 56.62 40.73 13.45
N THR A 325 56.80 39.74 12.57
CA THR A 325 56.16 39.70 11.24
C THR A 325 54.82 38.97 11.25
N ILE A 326 54.75 37.80 11.91
CA ILE A 326 53.54 36.97 11.96
C ILE A 326 52.61 37.45 13.06
N ASN A 327 53.16 37.72 14.25
CA ASN A 327 52.36 38.13 15.41
C ASN A 327 52.26 39.66 15.58
N GLY A 328 52.90 40.45 14.70
CA GLY A 328 52.80 41.91 14.66
C GLY A 328 53.30 42.61 15.92
N ARG A 329 54.13 41.96 16.73
CA ARG A 329 54.57 42.50 18.03
C ARG A 329 55.62 43.58 17.82
N THR A 330 55.46 44.72 18.48
CA THR A 330 56.41 45.84 18.46
C THR A 330 57.68 45.52 19.26
N ASP A 331 58.76 46.23 18.97
CA ASP A 331 60.09 46.04 19.61
C ASP A 331 60.06 46.12 21.14
N PHE A 332 59.09 46.81 21.72
CA PHE A 332 58.91 46.99 23.16
C PHE A 332 58.10 45.89 23.86
N HIS A 333 57.58 44.90 23.12
CA HIS A 333 56.79 43.81 23.70
C HIS A 333 57.66 42.95 24.64
N PRO A 334 57.20 42.57 25.85
CA PRO A 334 58.02 41.88 26.85
C PRO A 334 58.66 40.59 26.32
N VAL A 335 57.97 39.86 25.45
CA VAL A 335 58.51 38.64 24.79
C VAL A 335 59.65 38.99 23.82
N VAL A 336 59.48 40.01 22.98
CA VAL A 336 60.51 40.44 22.02
C VAL A 336 61.72 40.99 22.78
N LYS A 337 61.49 41.73 23.86
CA LYS A 337 62.56 42.20 24.75
C LYS A 337 63.32 41.04 25.38
N SER A 338 62.62 40.03 25.92
CA SER A 338 63.29 38.84 26.49
C SER A 338 64.08 38.04 25.45
N LEU A 339 63.63 38.00 24.19
CA LEU A 339 64.36 37.36 23.10
C LEU A 339 65.57 38.18 22.67
N ASN A 340 65.46 39.51 22.61
CA ASN A 340 66.59 40.41 22.37
C ASN A 340 67.63 40.33 23.50
N ASP A 341 67.18 40.27 24.75
CA ASP A 341 68.06 40.10 25.92
C ASP A 341 68.79 38.76 25.83
N LYS A 342 68.07 37.68 25.48
CA LYS A 342 68.66 36.35 25.25
C LYS A 342 69.63 36.36 24.07
N GLN A 343 69.31 37.05 22.98
CA GLN A 343 70.20 37.22 21.83
C GLN A 343 71.48 37.96 22.24
N GLY A 344 71.37 39.02 23.04
CA GLY A 344 72.51 39.74 23.59
C GLY A 344 73.40 38.86 24.47
N MET A 345 72.80 38.05 25.36
CA MET A 345 73.55 37.08 26.18
C MET A 345 74.27 36.03 25.33
N LEU A 346 73.62 35.49 24.29
CA LEU A 346 74.24 34.52 23.39
C LEU A 346 75.35 35.17 22.54
N GLN A 347 75.18 36.43 22.11
CA GLN A 347 76.19 37.20 21.39
C GLN A 347 77.41 37.52 22.26
N GLU A 348 77.21 37.78 23.56
CA GLU A 348 78.32 37.97 24.48
C GLU A 348 79.06 36.64 24.73
N ARG A 349 78.31 35.55 24.87
CA ARG A 349 78.88 34.20 25.06
C ARG A 349 79.66 33.72 23.84
N ILE A 350 79.17 33.95 22.63
CA ILE A 350 79.88 33.55 21.40
C ILE A 350 81.15 34.38 21.17
N ALA A 351 81.20 35.63 21.66
CA ALA A 351 82.41 36.45 21.60
C ALA A 351 83.53 35.94 22.52
N GLN A 352 83.17 35.21 23.59
CA GLN A 352 84.12 34.61 24.53
C GLN A 352 84.58 33.21 24.10
N VAL A 353 83.87 32.57 23.16
CA VAL A 353 84.22 31.24 22.66
C VAL A 353 85.12 31.39 21.44
N PRO A 354 86.36 30.84 21.45
CA PRO A 354 87.23 30.88 20.28
C PRO A 354 86.54 30.18 19.10
N GLN A 355 86.54 30.83 17.93
CA GLN A 355 85.88 30.32 16.72
C GLN A 355 86.45 28.97 16.26
N HIS A 356 87.68 28.70 16.64
CA HIS A 356 88.47 27.54 16.21
C HIS A 356 89.11 26.90 17.45
N ILE A 357 89.01 25.58 17.58
CA ILE A 357 89.80 24.82 18.57
C ILE A 357 90.96 24.18 17.83
N GLU A 358 92.17 24.29 18.36
CA GLU A 358 93.31 23.49 17.92
C GLU A 358 92.97 22.00 18.14
N GLY A 359 92.76 21.27 17.04
CA GLY A 359 92.57 19.83 17.10
C GLY A 359 93.76 19.18 17.81
N ARG A 360 93.49 18.44 18.87
CA ARG A 360 94.49 17.62 19.58
C ARG A 360 95.17 16.71 18.56
N ASN A 361 96.45 16.98 18.28
CA ASN A 361 97.28 16.17 17.39
C ASN A 361 97.25 14.72 17.89
N PHE A 362 96.50 13.86 17.20
CA PHE A 362 96.70 12.43 17.32
C PHE A 362 98.07 12.15 16.70
N ASN A 363 99.08 12.03 17.56
CA ASN A 363 100.34 11.38 17.22
C ASN A 363 100.03 9.91 16.89
N ALA A 364 99.54 9.65 15.68
CA ALA A 364 99.59 8.34 15.06
C ALA A 364 101.05 8.13 14.65
N THR A 365 101.78 7.42 15.52
CA THR A 365 103.13 6.92 15.28
C THR A 365 103.14 6.17 13.95
N THR A 366 103.63 6.82 12.90
CA THR A 366 103.93 6.18 11.62
C THR A 366 105.39 6.47 11.29
N PRO A 367 106.19 5.49 10.84
CA PRO A 367 107.64 5.60 10.82
C PRO A 367 108.10 6.64 9.80
N ASN A 368 109.13 7.39 10.22
CA ASN A 368 109.89 8.34 9.45
C ASN A 368 110.34 7.74 8.10
N ILE A 369 109.65 8.10 7.01
CA ILE A 369 110.15 7.93 5.65
C ILE A 369 110.58 9.33 5.19
N LEU A 370 111.86 9.41 4.83
CA LEU A 370 112.51 10.58 4.25
C LEU A 370 111.65 11.14 3.10
N ALA A 371 111.03 12.30 3.32
CA ALA A 371 110.30 13.04 2.29
C ALA A 371 111.14 14.24 1.85
N THR A 372 111.72 14.08 0.66
CA THR A 372 112.12 15.15 -0.24
C THR A 372 110.90 16.05 -0.50
N ASN A 373 111.06 17.36 -0.37
CA ASN A 373 110.08 18.41 -0.72
C ASN A 373 108.74 18.47 0.10
N PRO A 374 108.51 19.51 0.94
CA PRO A 374 107.28 19.67 1.73
C PRO A 374 105.99 19.76 0.91
N ILE A 375 106.07 20.09 -0.39
CA ILE A 375 104.92 20.19 -1.29
C ILE A 375 104.36 18.79 -1.64
N GLU A 376 105.22 17.76 -1.76
CA GLU A 376 104.78 16.39 -2.06
C GLU A 376 103.97 15.77 -0.90
N ALA A 377 104.35 16.08 0.35
CA ALA A 377 103.62 15.64 1.54
C ALA A 377 102.22 16.29 1.63
N GLN A 378 102.09 17.57 1.28
CA GLN A 378 100.79 18.26 1.22
C GLN A 378 99.90 17.72 0.09
N ARG A 379 100.49 17.41 -1.07
CA ARG A 379 99.79 16.77 -2.20
C ARG A 379 99.17 15.44 -1.79
N GLY A 380 99.95 14.55 -1.15
CA GLY A 380 99.47 13.25 -0.68
C GLY A 380 98.33 13.35 0.36
N GLN A 381 98.36 14.36 1.24
CA GLN A 381 97.26 14.60 2.19
C GLN A 381 95.96 15.01 1.50
N VAL A 382 96.02 15.91 0.52
CA VAL A 382 94.85 16.37 -0.25
C VAL A 382 94.28 15.22 -1.10
N GLU A 383 95.13 14.36 -1.63
CA GLU A 383 94.74 13.18 -2.42
C GLU A 383 93.97 12.15 -1.56
N VAL A 384 94.41 11.90 -0.32
CA VAL A 384 93.67 11.06 0.65
C VAL A 384 92.34 11.69 1.06
N GLN A 385 92.29 13.02 1.26
CA GLN A 385 91.05 13.74 1.54
C GLN A 385 90.06 13.63 0.37
N LEU A 386 90.53 13.81 -0.86
CA LEU A 386 89.73 13.62 -2.08
C LEU A 386 89.20 12.20 -2.20
N GLN A 387 90.02 11.19 -1.89
CA GLN A 387 89.56 9.80 -1.88
C GLN A 387 88.48 9.55 -0.83
N THR A 388 88.60 10.18 0.34
CA THR A 388 87.60 10.12 1.41
C THR A 388 86.28 10.77 0.97
N ILE A 389 86.34 11.99 0.42
CA ILE A 389 85.18 12.72 -0.12
C ILE A 389 84.52 11.93 -1.25
N ASN A 390 85.29 11.33 -2.16
CA ASN A 390 84.75 10.51 -3.24
C ASN A 390 84.02 9.26 -2.71
N ASN A 391 84.58 8.58 -1.72
CA ASN A 391 83.92 7.45 -1.07
C ASN A 391 82.62 7.87 -0.37
N GLU A 392 82.63 9.03 0.30
CA GLU A 392 81.42 9.62 0.92
C GLU A 392 80.36 10.00 -0.13
N LEU A 393 80.76 10.59 -1.26
CA LEU A 393 79.87 10.93 -2.37
C LEU A 393 79.22 9.67 -2.96
N VAL A 394 79.98 8.60 -3.22
CA VAL A 394 79.44 7.33 -3.72
C VAL A 394 78.44 6.72 -2.73
N ALA A 395 78.77 6.71 -1.44
CA ALA A 395 77.85 6.21 -0.42
C ALA A 395 76.58 7.08 -0.30
N LEU A 396 76.71 8.39 -0.47
CA LEU A 396 75.58 9.32 -0.44
C LEU A 396 74.70 9.22 -1.69
N ASP A 397 75.28 9.01 -2.86
CA ASP A 397 74.57 8.76 -4.11
C ASP A 397 73.67 7.53 -4.00
N GLU A 398 74.17 6.45 -3.40
CA GLU A 398 73.36 5.25 -3.16
C GLU A 398 72.17 5.56 -2.21
N GLN A 399 72.42 6.31 -1.13
CA GLN A 399 71.34 6.72 -0.22
C GLN A 399 70.30 7.63 -0.90
N ILE A 400 70.74 8.52 -1.81
CA ILE A 400 69.85 9.37 -2.60
C ILE A 400 69.01 8.52 -3.55
N ASN A 401 69.61 7.53 -4.20
CA ASN A 401 68.88 6.63 -5.09
C ASN A 401 67.81 5.84 -4.34
N VAL A 402 68.12 5.29 -3.17
CA VAL A 402 67.16 4.59 -2.30
C VAL A 402 66.04 5.54 -1.86
N ALA A 403 66.37 6.75 -1.41
CA ALA A 403 65.39 7.75 -0.99
C ALA A 403 64.48 8.20 -2.14
N ARG A 404 65.05 8.34 -3.35
CA ARG A 404 64.32 8.71 -4.56
C ARG A 404 63.35 7.61 -5.00
N GLN A 405 63.75 6.33 -4.88
CA GLN A 405 62.88 5.19 -5.13
C GLN A 405 61.73 5.11 -4.11
N GLU A 406 62.02 5.32 -2.82
CA GLU A 406 60.99 5.36 -1.76
C GLU A 406 59.98 6.49 -2.03
N HIS A 407 60.46 7.69 -2.34
CA HIS A 407 59.61 8.83 -2.69
C HIS A 407 58.76 8.54 -3.93
N ALA A 408 59.35 8.01 -5.00
CA ALA A 408 58.63 7.66 -6.23
C ALA A 408 57.53 6.61 -5.99
N ARG A 409 57.79 5.61 -5.13
CA ARG A 409 56.80 4.61 -4.75
C ARG A 409 55.62 5.22 -3.99
N LEU A 410 55.88 6.09 -3.02
CA LEU A 410 54.82 6.77 -2.26
C LEU A 410 53.99 7.71 -3.16
N GLU A 411 54.65 8.37 -4.11
CA GLU A 411 53.99 9.20 -5.13
C GLU A 411 53.09 8.39 -6.07
N GLU A 412 53.52 7.20 -6.48
CA GLU A 412 52.69 6.27 -7.25
C GLU A 412 51.48 5.80 -6.44
N GLU A 413 51.67 5.46 -5.15
CA GLU A 413 50.58 5.11 -4.24
C GLU A 413 49.57 6.28 -4.08
N ARG A 414 50.05 7.54 -4.03
CA ARG A 414 49.20 8.73 -4.05
C ARG A 414 48.42 8.86 -5.36
N GLY A 415 49.04 8.54 -6.50
CA GLY A 415 48.37 8.56 -7.80
C GLY A 415 47.20 7.57 -7.92
N GLN A 416 47.30 6.43 -7.25
CA GLN A 416 46.24 5.40 -7.21
C GLN A 416 45.19 5.65 -6.11
N LEU A 417 45.49 6.53 -5.15
CA LEU A 417 44.63 6.80 -4.00
C LEU A 417 43.21 7.27 -4.38
N PRO A 418 42.99 8.18 -5.36
CA PRO A 418 41.65 8.65 -5.70
C PRO A 418 40.72 7.53 -6.16
N SER A 419 41.22 6.56 -6.93
CA SER A 419 40.44 5.40 -7.38
C SER A 419 40.04 4.51 -6.20
N ARG A 420 40.96 4.28 -5.25
CA ARG A 420 40.68 3.49 -4.04
C ARG A 420 39.73 4.22 -3.08
N GLN A 421 39.87 5.55 -2.95
CA GLN A 421 38.96 6.40 -2.19
C GLN A 421 37.55 6.36 -2.78
N HIS A 422 37.43 6.40 -4.10
CA HIS A 422 36.14 6.24 -4.77
C HIS A 422 35.51 4.88 -4.43
N GLU A 423 36.26 3.78 -4.54
CA GLU A 423 35.78 2.44 -4.18
C GLU A 423 35.34 2.36 -2.70
N TYR A 424 36.13 2.92 -1.79
CA TYR A 424 35.80 2.98 -0.36
C TYR A 424 34.52 3.78 -0.09
N LEU A 425 34.36 4.95 -0.73
CA LEU A 425 33.17 5.79 -0.61
C LEU A 425 31.93 5.08 -1.16
N MET A 426 32.04 4.40 -2.29
CA MET A 426 30.96 3.60 -2.86
C MET A 426 30.56 2.46 -1.92
N LEU A 427 31.53 1.74 -1.36
CA LEU A 427 31.28 0.68 -0.39
C LEU A 427 30.62 1.22 0.88
N ARG A 428 31.06 2.37 1.38
CA ARG A 428 30.47 3.05 2.54
C ARG A 428 29.04 3.52 2.27
N MET A 429 28.76 4.05 1.08
CA MET A 429 27.40 4.42 0.68
C MET A 429 26.48 3.19 0.60
N ASN A 430 26.99 2.09 0.04
CA ASN A 430 26.26 0.83 -0.02
C ASN A 430 25.98 0.27 1.39
N LEU A 431 26.96 0.35 2.30
CA LEU A 431 26.77 -0.02 3.70
C LEU A 431 25.64 0.79 4.36
N GLU A 432 25.62 2.11 4.19
CA GLU A 432 24.55 2.95 4.77
C GLU A 432 23.18 2.59 4.17
N THR A 433 23.14 2.28 2.88
CA THR A 433 21.92 1.83 2.20
C THR A 433 21.42 0.51 2.78
N GLU A 434 22.31 -0.49 2.94
CA GLU A 434 22.00 -1.79 3.54
C GLU A 434 21.61 -1.67 5.02
N LEU A 435 22.24 -0.78 5.79
CA LEU A 435 21.80 -0.45 7.16
C LEU A 435 20.39 0.16 7.16
N GLY A 436 20.06 0.99 6.17
CA GLY A 436 18.71 1.49 5.94
C GLY A 436 17.71 0.37 5.62
N HIS A 437 18.10 -0.64 4.83
CA HIS A 437 17.28 -1.82 4.58
C HIS A 437 17.09 -2.65 5.86
N MET A 438 18.17 -2.97 6.57
CA MET A 438 18.15 -3.73 7.82
C MET A 438 17.23 -3.07 8.86
N ARG A 439 17.33 -1.74 9.05
CA ARG A 439 16.46 -0.99 9.98
C ARG A 439 14.98 -1.12 9.61
N ARG A 440 14.64 -1.01 8.32
CA ARG A 440 13.27 -1.17 7.83
C ARG A 440 12.74 -2.59 8.02
N TYR A 441 13.54 -3.61 7.69
CA TYR A 441 13.13 -5.00 7.90
C TYR A 441 12.94 -5.31 9.37
N ARG A 442 13.85 -4.86 10.25
CA ARG A 442 13.68 -5.01 11.71
C ARG A 442 12.39 -4.35 12.21
N GLN A 443 12.12 -3.12 11.77
CA GLN A 443 10.87 -2.43 12.14
C GLN A 443 9.63 -3.21 11.67
N ASN A 444 9.65 -3.79 10.47
CA ASN A 444 8.56 -4.64 9.97
C ASN A 444 8.36 -5.89 10.84
N VAL A 445 9.45 -6.56 11.22
CA VAL A 445 9.42 -7.75 12.09
C VAL A 445 8.79 -7.40 13.44
N GLU A 446 9.26 -6.34 14.10
CA GLU A 446 8.72 -5.91 15.40
C GLU A 446 7.23 -5.55 15.33
N GLU A 447 6.80 -4.89 14.26
CA GLU A 447 5.40 -4.49 14.08
C GLU A 447 4.51 -5.71 13.81
N MET A 448 4.98 -6.68 13.02
CA MET A 448 4.26 -7.93 12.77
C MET A 448 4.20 -8.82 14.00
N GLU A 449 5.27 -8.91 14.77
CA GLU A 449 5.32 -9.65 16.04
C GLU A 449 4.29 -9.11 17.04
N ARG A 450 4.19 -7.76 17.16
CA ARG A 450 3.15 -7.13 18.00
C ARG A 450 1.74 -7.51 17.57
N VAL A 451 1.48 -7.57 16.26
CA VAL A 451 0.16 -7.94 15.74
C VAL A 451 -0.13 -9.42 15.93
N LEU A 452 0.84 -10.30 15.67
CA LEU A 452 0.69 -11.74 15.90
C LEU A 452 0.38 -12.03 17.38
N ASN A 453 1.14 -11.41 18.30
CA ASN A 453 0.91 -11.56 19.74
C ASN A 453 -0.45 -10.95 20.18
N ALA A 454 -0.88 -9.83 19.59
CA ALA A 454 -2.19 -9.25 19.89
C ALA A 454 -3.35 -10.09 19.33
N ASP A 455 -3.18 -10.74 18.18
CA ASP A 455 -4.19 -11.61 17.58
C ASP A 455 -4.31 -12.95 18.31
N GLU A 456 -3.22 -13.49 18.87
CA GLU A 456 -3.27 -14.64 19.80
C GLU A 456 -4.08 -14.33 21.08
N GLU A 457 -4.16 -13.06 21.49
CA GLU A 457 -5.03 -12.58 22.57
C GLU A 457 -6.46 -12.23 22.09
N ASP A 458 -6.86 -12.61 20.86
CA ASP A 458 -8.17 -12.34 20.25
C ASP A 458 -8.45 -10.83 20.00
N ARG A 459 -7.38 -10.00 19.89
CA ARG A 459 -7.45 -8.53 19.74
C ARG A 459 -7.08 -7.99 18.36
N GLY A 460 -6.74 -8.85 17.39
CA GLY A 460 -6.26 -8.45 16.06
C GLY A 460 -7.38 -8.08 15.07
N THR A 461 -8.04 -9.06 14.45
CA THR A 461 -9.18 -8.79 13.53
C THR A 461 -10.52 -9.15 14.16
N SER A 462 -11.29 -8.14 14.56
CA SER A 462 -12.60 -8.34 15.20
C SER A 462 -13.70 -8.47 14.14
N PHE A 463 -14.08 -9.70 13.82
CA PHE A 463 -15.38 -9.95 13.19
C PHE A 463 -16.48 -9.91 14.25
N LEU A 464 -17.18 -8.77 14.32
CA LEU A 464 -18.33 -8.59 15.19
C LEU A 464 -19.58 -9.09 14.47
N THR A 465 -20.30 -10.01 15.09
CA THR A 465 -21.65 -10.35 14.61
C THR A 465 -22.61 -9.29 15.10
N LEU A 466 -23.16 -8.47 14.20
CA LEU A 466 -24.15 -7.45 14.53
C LEU A 466 -25.55 -8.06 14.69
N LEU A 467 -25.90 -9.00 13.81
CA LEU A 467 -27.21 -9.64 13.83
C LEU A 467 -27.11 -11.09 13.36
N ASP A 468 -27.44 -12.01 14.27
CA ASP A 468 -27.63 -13.42 13.92
C ASP A 468 -28.88 -13.64 13.08
N ALA A 469 -28.87 -14.72 12.29
CA ALA A 469 -30.06 -15.13 11.56
C ALA A 469 -31.17 -15.47 12.56
N SER A 470 -32.28 -14.74 12.49
CA SER A 470 -33.44 -14.92 13.37
C SER A 470 -34.66 -15.43 12.60
N ALA A 471 -35.60 -16.04 13.33
CA ALA A 471 -36.80 -16.63 12.75
C ALA A 471 -37.68 -15.55 12.11
N PRO A 472 -37.99 -15.66 10.80
CA PRO A 472 -38.83 -14.69 10.14
C PRO A 472 -40.26 -14.81 10.66
N THR A 473 -40.79 -13.69 11.18
CA THR A 473 -42.13 -13.61 11.75
C THR A 473 -43.23 -13.62 10.69
N LYS A 474 -42.91 -13.29 9.43
CA LYS A 474 -43.82 -13.26 8.29
C LYS A 474 -43.17 -13.71 6.98
N PRO A 475 -43.93 -14.33 6.04
CA PRO A 475 -43.46 -14.61 4.69
C PRO A 475 -43.12 -13.31 3.93
N SER A 476 -42.07 -13.36 3.11
CA SER A 476 -41.65 -12.26 2.25
C SER A 476 -42.41 -12.24 0.92
N ALA A 477 -42.89 -13.39 0.45
CA ALA A 477 -43.72 -13.50 -0.74
C ALA A 477 -44.79 -14.60 -0.62
N PRO A 478 -45.99 -14.41 -1.19
CA PRO A 478 -46.48 -13.20 -1.87
C PRO A 478 -46.81 -12.05 -0.91
N ALA A 479 -46.64 -10.79 -1.35
CA ALA A 479 -46.94 -9.62 -0.53
C ALA A 479 -48.46 -9.44 -0.37
N LEU A 480 -48.94 -9.24 0.87
CA LEU A 480 -50.37 -9.09 1.18
C LEU A 480 -51.07 -8.04 0.29
N LYS A 481 -50.46 -6.85 0.16
CA LYS A 481 -50.98 -5.77 -0.70
C LYS A 481 -51.06 -6.19 -2.17
N GLY A 482 -50.07 -6.95 -2.64
CA GLY A 482 -50.03 -7.46 -4.02
C GLY A 482 -51.13 -8.49 -4.27
N VAL A 483 -51.41 -9.38 -3.32
CA VAL A 483 -52.50 -10.36 -3.43
C VAL A 483 -53.86 -9.68 -3.52
N TYR A 484 -54.15 -8.72 -2.63
CA TYR A 484 -55.42 -7.99 -2.68
C TYR A 484 -55.57 -7.19 -3.97
N PHE A 485 -54.52 -6.48 -4.40
CA PHE A 485 -54.54 -5.73 -5.64
C PHE A 485 -54.81 -6.64 -6.84
N LEU A 486 -54.08 -7.76 -6.96
CA LEU A 486 -54.28 -8.73 -8.04
C LEU A 486 -55.69 -9.32 -8.02
N SER A 487 -56.21 -9.66 -6.83
CA SER A 487 -57.58 -10.18 -6.70
C SER A 487 -58.64 -9.17 -7.14
N ALA A 488 -58.46 -7.88 -6.84
CA ALA A 488 -59.36 -6.82 -7.28
C ALA A 488 -59.33 -6.64 -8.80
N VAL A 489 -58.14 -6.69 -9.41
CA VAL A 489 -57.97 -6.60 -10.87
C VAL A 489 -58.63 -7.79 -11.57
N VAL A 490 -58.40 -9.01 -11.09
CA VAL A 490 -59.01 -10.23 -11.65
C VAL A 490 -60.53 -10.19 -11.51
N GLY A 491 -61.04 -9.81 -10.33
CA GLY A 491 -62.47 -9.63 -10.10
C GLY A 491 -63.08 -8.62 -11.07
N LEU A 492 -62.47 -7.44 -11.21
CA LEU A 492 -62.99 -6.37 -12.06
C LEU A 492 -62.95 -6.75 -13.54
N ALA A 493 -61.87 -7.39 -13.99
CA ALA A 493 -61.77 -7.91 -15.35
C ALA A 493 -62.88 -8.92 -15.66
N LEU A 494 -63.16 -9.84 -14.73
CA LEU A 494 -64.21 -10.84 -14.88
C LEU A 494 -65.61 -10.18 -14.88
N ALA A 495 -65.84 -9.20 -14.02
CA ALA A 495 -67.07 -8.41 -13.97
C ALA A 495 -67.36 -7.67 -15.29
N VAL A 496 -66.35 -6.98 -15.83
CA VAL A 496 -66.45 -6.26 -17.11
C VAL A 496 -66.66 -7.24 -18.25
N ALA A 497 -65.89 -8.35 -18.30
CA ALA A 497 -66.01 -9.36 -19.33
C ALA A 497 -67.42 -9.98 -19.37
N CYS A 498 -67.95 -10.42 -18.22
CA CYS A 498 -69.29 -10.99 -18.14
C CYS A 498 -70.39 -9.98 -18.48
N THR A 499 -70.24 -8.72 -18.05
CA THR A 499 -71.20 -7.65 -18.39
C THR A 499 -71.20 -7.36 -19.89
N PHE A 500 -70.01 -7.28 -20.50
CA PHE A 500 -69.85 -7.07 -21.93
C PHE A 500 -70.41 -8.25 -22.74
N LEU A 501 -70.06 -9.48 -22.37
CA LEU A 501 -70.59 -10.69 -23.01
C LEU A 501 -72.13 -10.69 -22.97
N ARG A 502 -72.70 -10.36 -21.81
CA ARG A 502 -74.15 -10.30 -21.63
C ARG A 502 -74.82 -9.25 -22.51
N GLU A 503 -74.17 -8.10 -22.73
CA GLU A 503 -74.69 -7.03 -23.59
C GLU A 503 -74.56 -7.40 -25.07
N VAL A 504 -73.47 -8.04 -25.50
CA VAL A 504 -73.31 -8.54 -26.88
C VAL A 504 -74.38 -9.59 -27.21
N PHE A 505 -74.74 -10.45 -26.26
CA PHE A 505 -75.82 -11.43 -26.43
C PHE A 505 -77.23 -10.86 -26.17
N ASP A 506 -77.36 -9.59 -25.79
CA ASP A 506 -78.66 -8.97 -25.60
C ASP A 506 -79.24 -8.48 -26.93
N ARG A 507 -80.16 -9.26 -27.49
CA ARG A 507 -80.86 -8.93 -28.75
C ARG A 507 -81.99 -7.89 -28.58
N SER A 508 -82.10 -7.24 -27.42
CA SER A 508 -83.14 -6.26 -27.15
C SER A 508 -82.92 -4.97 -27.95
N PHE A 509 -83.87 -4.60 -28.81
CA PHE A 509 -83.85 -3.31 -29.51
C PHE A 509 -84.22 -2.17 -28.54
N ARG A 510 -83.21 -1.40 -28.09
CA ARG A 510 -83.40 -0.29 -27.13
C ARG A 510 -83.49 1.09 -27.78
N ASN A 511 -83.29 1.19 -29.09
CA ASN A 511 -83.35 2.45 -29.83
C ASN A 511 -84.37 2.33 -30.97
N PRO A 512 -85.37 3.20 -31.06
CA PRO A 512 -86.37 3.18 -32.13
C PRO A 512 -85.76 3.22 -33.53
N MET A 513 -84.62 3.91 -33.72
CA MET A 513 -83.93 3.94 -35.02
C MET A 513 -83.40 2.56 -35.44
N ARG A 514 -82.89 1.76 -34.50
CA ARG A 514 -82.41 0.39 -34.79
C ARG A 514 -83.56 -0.58 -35.11
N VAL A 515 -84.76 -0.32 -34.60
CA VAL A 515 -85.98 -1.09 -34.91
C VAL A 515 -86.39 -0.83 -36.35
N GLN A 516 -86.38 0.44 -36.78
CA GLN A 516 -86.70 0.82 -38.15
C GLN A 516 -85.70 0.24 -39.16
N GLU A 517 -84.40 0.28 -38.83
CA GLU A 517 -83.33 -0.22 -39.69
C GLU A 517 -83.32 -1.76 -39.79
N ALA A 518 -83.62 -2.47 -38.70
CA ALA A 518 -83.64 -3.94 -38.68
C ALA A 518 -84.93 -4.55 -39.27
N LEU A 519 -86.08 -3.88 -39.13
CA LEU A 519 -87.38 -4.41 -39.59
C LEU A 519 -87.87 -3.75 -40.88
N GLY A 520 -87.29 -2.62 -41.30
CA GLY A 520 -87.67 -1.91 -42.52
C GLY A 520 -89.00 -1.14 -42.43
N ILE A 521 -89.55 -0.94 -41.23
CA ILE A 521 -90.89 -0.35 -41.01
C ILE A 521 -90.73 0.98 -40.26
N PRO A 522 -91.40 2.08 -40.69
CA PRO A 522 -91.33 3.37 -40.00
C PRO A 522 -91.93 3.29 -38.60
N VAL A 523 -91.19 3.76 -37.60
CA VAL A 523 -91.66 3.79 -36.21
C VAL A 523 -92.62 4.97 -36.02
N LEU A 524 -93.91 4.67 -35.84
CA LEU A 524 -94.99 5.67 -35.73
C LEU A 524 -95.06 6.37 -34.37
N GLY A 525 -94.42 5.82 -33.34
CA GLY A 525 -94.36 6.41 -32.01
C GLY A 525 -93.68 5.48 -31.01
N THR A 526 -93.02 6.06 -30.01
CA THR A 526 -92.43 5.31 -28.90
C THR A 526 -93.28 5.50 -27.67
N VAL A 527 -93.80 4.41 -27.10
CA VAL A 527 -94.40 4.45 -25.77
C VAL A 527 -93.26 4.43 -24.76
N ASN A 528 -93.11 5.51 -24.00
CA ASN A 528 -92.16 5.56 -22.90
C ASN A 528 -92.49 4.46 -21.88
N GLU A 529 -91.47 3.96 -21.19
CA GLU A 529 -91.55 2.84 -20.25
C GLU A 529 -92.82 2.89 -19.40
N ILE A 530 -93.74 1.96 -19.63
CA ILE A 530 -94.90 1.77 -18.76
C ILE A 530 -94.37 1.10 -17.50
N ARG A 531 -94.15 1.88 -16.44
CA ARG A 531 -93.85 1.36 -15.11
C ARG A 531 -95.10 0.67 -14.57
N LEU A 532 -95.36 -0.57 -14.99
CA LEU A 532 -96.26 -1.44 -14.25
C LEU A 532 -95.67 -1.55 -12.83
N GLY A 533 -96.45 -1.18 -11.82
CA GLY A 533 -96.12 -1.45 -10.43
C GLY A 533 -95.74 -2.92 -10.30
N ARG A 534 -94.45 -3.18 -10.11
CA ARG A 534 -93.85 -4.53 -10.00
C ARG A 534 -94.65 -5.37 -9.02
N ARG A 535 -95.43 -6.35 -9.51
CA ARG A 535 -96.02 -7.40 -8.67
C ARG A 535 -95.58 -8.81 -9.02
N THR A 536 -94.66 -8.99 -9.98
CA THR A 536 -94.02 -10.27 -10.27
C THR A 536 -92.51 -10.06 -10.41
N GLY A 537 -91.73 -10.64 -9.48
CA GLY A 537 -90.26 -10.63 -9.53
C GLY A 537 -89.51 -10.44 -8.20
N ASN A 538 -90.18 -10.36 -7.04
CA ASN A 538 -89.47 -10.26 -5.75
C ASN A 538 -88.61 -11.49 -5.43
N TYR A 539 -88.90 -12.65 -6.02
CA TYR A 539 -88.10 -13.86 -5.80
C TYR A 539 -86.72 -13.77 -6.45
N GLN A 540 -86.61 -13.36 -7.72
CA GLN A 540 -85.31 -13.28 -8.41
C GLN A 540 -84.39 -12.20 -7.83
N THR A 541 -84.92 -11.05 -7.44
CA THR A 541 -84.11 -9.98 -6.80
C THR A 541 -83.68 -10.35 -5.38
N ARG A 542 -84.51 -11.11 -4.64
CA ARG A 542 -84.14 -11.67 -3.34
C ARG A 542 -83.12 -12.79 -3.47
N VAL A 543 -83.31 -13.76 -4.38
CA VAL A 543 -82.39 -14.89 -4.59
C VAL A 543 -81.01 -14.40 -5.07
N LEU A 544 -80.95 -13.49 -6.05
CA LEU A 544 -79.67 -12.90 -6.49
C LEU A 544 -79.04 -12.04 -5.38
N GLY A 545 -79.86 -11.39 -4.55
CA GLY A 545 -79.39 -10.69 -3.35
C GLY A 545 -78.80 -11.61 -2.29
N PHE A 546 -79.45 -12.74 -2.00
CA PHE A 546 -78.93 -13.77 -1.11
C PHE A 546 -77.64 -14.39 -1.66
N LEU A 547 -77.56 -14.64 -2.97
CA LEU A 547 -76.34 -15.14 -3.61
C LEU A 547 -75.17 -14.16 -3.47
N ALA A 548 -75.36 -12.89 -3.83
CA ALA A 548 -74.30 -11.90 -3.67
C ALA A 548 -73.91 -11.67 -2.20
N PHE A 549 -74.88 -11.76 -1.28
CA PHE A 549 -74.59 -11.71 0.16
C PHE A 549 -73.74 -12.91 0.60
N SER A 550 -74.07 -14.12 0.13
CA SER A 550 -73.30 -15.33 0.42
C SER A 550 -71.88 -15.27 -0.15
N GLU A 551 -71.72 -14.80 -1.39
CA GLU A 551 -70.40 -14.61 -2.01
C GLU A 551 -69.60 -13.53 -1.30
N SER A 552 -70.23 -12.43 -0.89
CA SER A 552 -69.58 -11.38 -0.09
C SER A 552 -69.07 -11.94 1.24
N LEU A 553 -69.84 -12.81 1.90
CA LEU A 553 -69.41 -13.46 3.14
C LEU A 553 -68.19 -14.38 2.89
N VAL A 554 -68.18 -15.12 1.79
CA VAL A 554 -67.06 -15.97 1.38
C VAL A 554 -65.81 -15.12 1.06
N VAL A 555 -65.95 -14.01 0.33
CA VAL A 555 -64.84 -13.07 0.05
C VAL A 555 -64.25 -12.52 1.33
N VAL A 556 -65.08 -12.09 2.29
CA VAL A 556 -64.61 -11.60 3.59
C VAL A 556 -63.91 -12.71 4.36
N GLY A 557 -64.48 -13.92 4.41
CA GLY A 557 -63.87 -15.08 5.06
C GLY A 557 -62.51 -15.46 4.46
N LEU A 558 -62.42 -15.59 3.13
CA LEU A 558 -61.18 -15.87 2.42
C LEU A 558 -60.17 -14.72 2.57
N GLY A 559 -60.64 -13.47 2.55
CA GLY A 559 -59.80 -12.29 2.77
C GLY A 559 -59.16 -12.30 4.15
N VAL A 560 -59.92 -12.63 5.19
CA VAL A 560 -59.41 -12.80 6.57
C VAL A 560 -58.47 -14.00 6.65
N MET A 561 -58.78 -15.10 5.97
CA MET A 561 -57.94 -16.30 5.95
C MET A 561 -56.58 -16.03 5.29
N VAL A 562 -56.55 -15.30 4.18
CA VAL A 562 -55.33 -14.83 3.49
C VAL A 562 -54.55 -13.87 4.39
N TYR A 563 -55.24 -12.93 5.05
CA TYR A 563 -54.62 -12.02 6.02
C TYR A 563 -53.92 -12.77 7.15
N LEU A 564 -54.62 -13.68 7.82
CA LEU A 564 -54.05 -14.49 8.91
C LEU A 564 -52.88 -15.35 8.40
N SER A 565 -53.00 -15.92 7.21
CA SER A 565 -51.95 -16.72 6.57
C SER A 565 -50.64 -15.94 6.36
N LEU A 566 -50.73 -14.67 5.95
CA LEU A 566 -49.58 -13.84 5.59
C LEU A 566 -49.05 -13.00 6.75
N GLU A 567 -49.91 -12.52 7.65
CA GLU A 567 -49.52 -11.62 8.74
C GLU A 567 -49.27 -12.38 10.06
N ARG A 568 -50.00 -13.48 10.29
CA ARG A 568 -49.99 -14.24 11.56
C ARG A 568 -49.97 -15.76 11.30
N PRO A 569 -48.91 -16.30 10.67
CA PRO A 569 -48.88 -17.70 10.22
C PRO A 569 -49.04 -18.72 11.36
N LEU A 570 -48.58 -18.41 12.58
CA LEU A 570 -48.76 -19.26 13.76
C LEU A 570 -50.24 -19.42 14.14
N VAL A 571 -50.98 -18.30 14.17
CA VAL A 571 -52.43 -18.31 14.46
C VAL A 571 -53.19 -19.05 13.36
N TYR A 572 -52.80 -18.83 12.10
CA TYR A 572 -53.36 -19.56 10.96
C TYR A 572 -53.16 -21.08 11.09
N SER A 573 -51.95 -21.53 11.44
CA SER A 573 -51.68 -22.97 11.63
C SER A 573 -52.46 -23.59 12.80
N HIS A 574 -52.62 -22.86 13.90
CA HIS A 574 -53.44 -23.31 15.03
C HIS A 574 -54.93 -23.38 14.68
N LEU A 575 -55.44 -22.41 13.92
CA LEU A 575 -56.81 -22.43 13.41
C LEU A 575 -57.03 -23.61 12.46
N LEU A 576 -56.08 -23.87 11.54
CA LEU A 576 -56.17 -25.00 10.62
C LEU A 576 -56.11 -26.35 11.34
N ASN A 577 -55.27 -26.47 12.36
CA ASN A 577 -55.18 -27.69 13.20
C ASN A 577 -56.45 -27.90 14.04
N ARG A 578 -57.07 -26.82 14.55
CA ARG A 578 -58.36 -26.93 15.24
C ARG A 578 -59.51 -27.29 14.30
N MET A 579 -59.52 -26.75 13.08
CA MET A 579 -60.55 -27.06 12.08
C MET A 579 -60.41 -28.47 11.51
N SER A 580 -59.19 -28.96 11.28
CA SER A 580 -58.94 -30.35 10.87
C SER A 580 -59.24 -31.35 11.98
N GLY A 581 -59.09 -30.98 13.25
CA GLY A 581 -59.52 -31.80 14.39
C GLY A 581 -61.05 -31.90 14.58
N LEU A 582 -61.84 -31.06 13.90
CA LEU A 582 -63.32 -31.07 13.97
C LEU A 582 -63.97 -31.91 12.87
N TRP A 583 -63.20 -32.38 11.89
CA TRP A 583 -63.67 -33.31 10.85
C TRP A 583 -63.05 -34.69 11.13
N PRO A 584 -63.79 -35.64 11.73
CA PRO A 584 -63.35 -37.03 11.68
C PRO A 584 -63.36 -37.46 10.21
N GLY A 585 -62.28 -38.09 9.77
CA GLY A 585 -62.14 -38.61 8.40
C GLY A 585 -63.26 -39.56 8.01
#